data_AF-A0A317QQU5-F1
#
_entry.id   AF-A0A317QQU5-F1
#
_cell.length_a   1.000
_cell.length_b   1.000
_cell.length_c   1.000
_cell.angle_alpha   90.00
_cell.angle_beta   90.00
_cell.angle_gamma   90.00
#
_symmetry.space_group_name_H-M   'P 1'
#
loop_
_entity.id
_entity.type
_entity.pdbx_description
1 polymer ?
#
loop_
_entity_poly.entity_id
_entity_poly.type
_entity_poly.pdbx_seq_one_letter_code
_entity_poly.pdbx_strand_id
1 'polypeptide(L)'
;MEQPRTGPGHPGAAEQERSGTATASAPPPDLAGYRRAVDEVVRYLHGGAAPGPAAAPVLDRAAGIPELRAVLDRVPGGADVALERIARQLAGFLPNPRSNAATPATLLRIGLLQQIDVAWWGSVTPFADDDAVRRSPQLTALAPLRRQRRLAFRYRIGTTALPGRARNYAVRRWAPDHEPRSSGLSYPLARPAMVSLLNEVAGRFAAAARPWRGTMWVNCIVRSTAVQQRLQQLGYSALLPSAHCTGHAADVEMAWLRRHGVAPALEDVLTAYRDEGVLNVIDEGQAWHVCLAPAHAGRYASAAPAAPGTA
;
A
#
# COMPACT_ATOMS: atom_id res chain seq x y z
N MET A 1 56.24 2.46 -50.27
CA MET A 1 55.09 1.59 -50.54
C MET A 1 54.66 1.03 -49.20
N GLU A 2 53.37 1.11 -48.89
CA GLU A 2 52.67 0.73 -47.64
C GLU A 2 52.81 1.62 -46.38
N GLN A 3 51.65 2.15 -45.96
CA GLN A 3 51.36 2.81 -44.68
C GLN A 3 51.05 1.76 -43.59
N PRO A 4 50.97 2.17 -42.30
CA PRO A 4 49.65 2.07 -41.66
C PRO A 4 49.25 3.23 -40.72
N ARG A 5 48.01 3.69 -40.95
CA ARG A 5 46.88 3.91 -40.02
C ARG A 5 47.03 4.89 -38.84
N THR A 6 46.63 6.14 -39.11
CA THR A 6 45.98 7.05 -38.16
C THR A 6 44.45 6.88 -38.22
N GLY A 7 43.79 6.64 -37.09
CA GLY A 7 42.33 6.68 -36.98
C GLY A 7 41.86 7.90 -36.17
N PRO A 8 40.96 8.74 -36.69
CA PRO A 8 40.36 9.84 -35.94
C PRO A 8 38.90 9.56 -35.52
N GLY A 9 38.55 10.06 -34.34
CA GLY A 9 37.38 10.92 -34.10
C GLY A 9 35.97 10.33 -34.26
N HIS A 10 35.30 10.10 -33.13
CA HIS A 10 33.84 10.18 -33.03
C HIS A 10 33.32 11.60 -33.29
N PRO A 11 32.24 11.76 -34.07
CA PRO A 11 31.29 12.83 -33.89
C PRO A 11 29.95 12.29 -33.34
N GLY A 12 29.34 13.07 -32.45
CA GLY A 12 28.12 12.72 -31.76
C GLY A 12 26.87 12.80 -32.62
N ALA A 13 25.89 11.98 -32.27
CA ALA A 13 24.51 12.10 -32.67
C ALA A 13 23.70 12.57 -31.45
N ALA A 14 23.61 13.88 -31.30
CA ALA A 14 22.54 14.53 -30.55
C ALA A 14 21.30 14.52 -31.46
N GLU A 15 20.39 13.57 -31.25
CA GLU A 15 19.13 13.51 -31.99
C GLU A 15 17.99 13.96 -31.08
N GLN A 16 17.83 15.29 -31.10
CA GLN A 16 16.58 16.05 -31.01
C GLN A 16 15.39 15.38 -30.32
N GLU A 17 15.20 15.77 -29.07
CA GLU A 17 13.90 15.88 -28.41
C GLU A 17 12.89 16.55 -29.34
N ARG A 18 12.02 15.74 -29.94
CA ARG A 18 10.79 16.24 -30.55
C ARG A 18 9.95 16.84 -29.44
N SER A 19 9.93 18.18 -29.42
CA SER A 19 8.98 19.01 -28.69
C SER A 19 7.56 18.58 -29.05
N GLY A 20 6.99 17.70 -28.21
CA GLY A 20 5.58 17.39 -28.21
C GLY A 20 4.84 18.52 -27.50
N THR A 21 3.92 19.16 -28.21
CA THR A 21 2.87 20.02 -27.66
C THR A 21 2.34 19.43 -26.35
N ALA A 22 2.63 20.08 -25.24
CA ALA A 22 2.11 19.74 -23.92
C ALA A 22 0.58 19.84 -23.96
N THR A 23 -0.10 18.71 -24.19
CA THR A 23 -1.51 18.57 -23.85
C THR A 23 -1.65 18.94 -22.38
N ALA A 24 -2.45 19.97 -22.11
CA ALA A 24 -2.75 20.40 -20.75
C ALA A 24 -3.23 19.17 -19.96
N SER A 25 -2.42 18.72 -19.02
CA SER A 25 -2.73 17.55 -18.19
C SER A 25 -4.02 17.85 -17.44
N ALA A 26 -4.99 16.93 -17.48
CA ALA A 26 -6.23 17.09 -16.74
C ALA A 26 -5.93 17.38 -15.26
N PRO A 27 -6.67 18.29 -14.59
CA PRO A 27 -6.42 18.63 -13.20
C PRO A 27 -6.43 17.37 -12.33
N PRO A 28 -5.67 17.31 -11.22
CA PRO A 28 -5.71 16.17 -10.30
C PRO A 28 -7.15 15.94 -9.81
N PRO A 29 -7.57 14.69 -9.56
CA PRO A 29 -8.94 14.41 -9.16
C PRO A 29 -9.16 14.89 -7.71
N ASP A 30 -10.37 15.36 -7.39
CA ASP A 30 -10.75 15.67 -6.01
C ASP A 30 -10.88 14.37 -5.20
N LEU A 31 -9.81 14.00 -4.49
CA LEU A 31 -9.78 12.81 -3.64
C LEU A 31 -10.70 12.93 -2.42
N ALA A 32 -10.98 14.14 -1.93
CA ALA A 32 -11.91 14.34 -0.82
C ALA A 32 -13.36 14.10 -1.30
N GLY A 33 -13.72 14.64 -2.46
CA GLY A 33 -14.97 14.36 -3.17
C GLY A 33 -15.15 12.87 -3.45
N TYR A 34 -14.11 12.22 -3.99
CA TYR A 34 -14.10 10.77 -4.22
C TYR A 34 -14.42 9.98 -2.94
N ARG A 35 -13.74 10.27 -1.83
CA ARG A 35 -13.95 9.55 -0.55
C ARG A 35 -15.36 9.73 0.00
N ARG A 36 -15.92 10.95 -0.08
CA ARG A 36 -17.32 11.20 0.30
C ARG A 36 -18.30 10.41 -0.58
N ALA A 37 -18.04 10.34 -1.88
CA ALA A 37 -18.83 9.55 -2.81
C ALA A 37 -18.76 8.04 -2.50
N VAL A 38 -17.58 7.52 -2.15
CA VAL A 38 -17.45 6.13 -1.66
C VAL A 38 -18.30 5.90 -0.41
N ASP A 39 -18.27 6.81 0.56
CA ASP A 39 -19.09 6.70 1.77
C ASP A 39 -20.60 6.73 1.47
N GLU A 40 -21.04 7.48 0.47
CA GLU A 40 -22.43 7.45 0.00
C GLU A 40 -22.82 6.10 -0.61
N VAL A 41 -22.01 5.59 -1.54
CA VAL A 41 -22.27 4.29 -2.19
C VAL A 41 -22.28 3.15 -1.16
N VAL A 42 -21.34 3.15 -0.23
CA VAL A 42 -21.26 2.12 0.81
C VAL A 42 -22.45 2.19 1.78
N ARG A 43 -22.96 3.39 2.11
CA ARG A 43 -24.18 3.54 2.91
C ARG A 43 -25.40 2.94 2.22
N TYR A 44 -25.50 3.04 0.89
CA TYR A 44 -26.59 2.46 0.12
C TYR A 44 -26.64 0.92 0.26
N LEU A 45 -25.50 0.24 0.30
CA LEU A 45 -25.43 -1.20 0.60
C LEU A 45 -25.89 -1.56 2.02
N HIS A 46 -25.65 -0.70 3.01
CA HIS A 46 -26.10 -0.97 4.38
C HIS A 46 -27.62 -0.80 4.53
N GLY A 47 -28.27 -0.05 3.64
CA GLY A 47 -29.72 0.19 3.64
C GLY A 47 -30.54 -0.85 2.86
N GLY A 48 -29.92 -1.86 2.23
CA GLY A 48 -30.59 -2.87 1.39
C GLY A 48 -30.16 -4.30 1.73
N ALA A 49 -31.09 -5.25 1.60
CA ALA A 49 -30.97 -6.64 2.07
C ALA A 49 -29.78 -7.43 1.46
N ALA A 50 -29.16 -8.24 2.33
CA ALA A 50 -28.29 -9.42 2.18
C ALA A 50 -27.36 -9.60 0.92
N PRO A 51 -26.16 -10.22 1.10
CA PRO A 51 -25.17 -10.36 0.03
C PRO A 51 -25.66 -11.22 -1.13
N GLY A 52 -25.47 -10.74 -2.36
CA GLY A 52 -25.81 -11.48 -3.58
C GLY A 52 -26.02 -10.52 -4.78
N PRO A 53 -27.02 -10.74 -5.67
CA PRO A 53 -27.29 -9.90 -6.85
C PRO A 53 -27.53 -8.41 -6.55
N ALA A 54 -27.59 -8.01 -5.28
CA ALA A 54 -27.67 -6.63 -4.80
C ALA A 54 -26.42 -5.76 -5.08
N ALA A 55 -25.28 -6.34 -5.48
CA ALA A 55 -24.08 -5.55 -5.81
C ALA A 55 -24.20 -4.78 -7.13
N ALA A 56 -24.94 -5.30 -8.12
CA ALA A 56 -25.06 -4.67 -9.44
C ALA A 56 -25.74 -3.28 -9.37
N PRO A 57 -26.92 -3.11 -8.73
CA PRO A 57 -27.53 -1.78 -8.61
C PRO A 57 -26.66 -0.74 -7.89
N VAL A 58 -25.84 -1.18 -6.93
CA VAL A 58 -24.91 -0.31 -6.20
C VAL A 58 -23.76 0.15 -7.10
N LEU A 59 -23.23 -0.76 -7.93
CA LEU A 59 -22.17 -0.43 -8.87
C LEU A 59 -22.69 0.40 -10.06
N ASP A 60 -23.92 0.18 -10.50
CA ASP A 60 -24.59 1.04 -11.49
C ASP A 60 -24.75 2.46 -10.95
N ARG A 61 -25.16 2.60 -9.68
CA ARG A 61 -25.16 3.91 -9.01
C ARG A 61 -23.76 4.50 -8.96
N ALA A 62 -22.76 3.73 -8.53
CA ALA A 62 -21.37 4.19 -8.46
C ALA A 62 -20.85 4.67 -9.82
N ALA A 63 -21.25 3.99 -10.91
CA ALA A 63 -20.90 4.35 -12.28
C ALA A 63 -21.46 5.71 -12.72
N GLY A 64 -22.56 6.15 -12.11
CA GLY A 64 -23.19 7.44 -12.39
C GLY A 64 -22.65 8.62 -11.56
N ILE A 65 -21.77 8.38 -10.58
CA ILE A 65 -21.26 9.43 -9.70
C ILE A 65 -20.00 10.08 -10.32
N PRO A 66 -20.03 11.39 -10.66
CA PRO A 66 -18.91 12.06 -11.33
C PRO A 66 -17.60 12.01 -10.55
N GLU A 67 -17.66 12.15 -9.23
CA GLU A 67 -16.50 12.11 -8.35
C GLU A 67 -15.81 10.75 -8.40
N LEU A 68 -16.59 9.65 -8.46
CA LEU A 68 -16.04 8.31 -8.62
C LEU A 68 -15.40 8.13 -9.99
N ARG A 69 -16.11 8.52 -11.07
CA ARG A 69 -15.59 8.45 -12.44
C ARG A 69 -14.26 9.19 -12.60
N ALA A 70 -14.14 10.38 -12.03
CA ALA A 70 -12.91 11.20 -12.13
C ALA A 70 -11.62 10.50 -11.66
N VAL A 71 -11.73 9.58 -10.70
CA VAL A 71 -10.60 8.72 -10.26
C VAL A 71 -10.55 7.43 -11.05
N LEU A 72 -11.69 6.76 -11.24
CA LEU A 72 -11.77 5.46 -11.88
C LEU A 72 -11.31 5.50 -13.36
N ASP A 73 -11.54 6.61 -14.07
CA ASP A 73 -11.09 6.79 -15.45
C ASP A 73 -9.56 6.92 -15.58
N ARG A 74 -8.85 7.17 -14.47
CA ARG A 74 -7.38 7.22 -14.43
C ARG A 74 -6.74 5.87 -14.12
N VAL A 75 -7.55 4.89 -13.73
CA VAL A 75 -7.08 3.52 -13.50
C VAL A 75 -6.77 2.87 -14.85
N PRO A 76 -5.74 2.01 -14.98
CA PRO A 76 -5.50 1.25 -16.20
C PRO A 76 -6.74 0.41 -16.58
N GLY A 77 -7.24 0.62 -17.80
CA GLY A 77 -8.48 0.02 -18.32
C GLY A 77 -9.73 0.89 -18.13
N GLY A 78 -9.63 2.02 -17.42
CA GLY A 78 -10.74 2.94 -17.19
C GLY A 78 -11.76 2.43 -16.17
N ALA A 79 -12.80 3.24 -15.96
CA ALA A 79 -13.73 3.01 -14.88
C ALA A 79 -14.58 1.75 -15.01
N ASP A 80 -15.03 1.39 -16.21
CA ASP A 80 -15.89 0.21 -16.40
C ASP A 80 -15.15 -1.08 -16.06
N VAL A 81 -13.87 -1.20 -16.46
CA VAL A 81 -13.01 -2.34 -16.12
C VAL A 81 -12.76 -2.40 -14.61
N ALA A 82 -12.57 -1.25 -13.96
CA ALA A 82 -12.38 -1.18 -12.51
C ALA A 82 -13.65 -1.63 -11.75
N LEU A 83 -14.82 -1.16 -12.17
CA LEU A 83 -16.10 -1.52 -11.56
C LEU A 83 -16.45 -2.99 -11.79
N GLU A 84 -16.24 -3.52 -12.99
CA GLU A 84 -16.45 -4.94 -13.30
C GLU A 84 -15.55 -5.85 -12.44
N ARG A 85 -14.29 -5.45 -12.23
CA ARG A 85 -13.36 -6.14 -11.33
C ARG A 85 -13.86 -6.15 -9.88
N ILE A 86 -14.35 -5.01 -9.39
CA ILE A 86 -14.94 -4.90 -8.05
C ILE A 86 -16.21 -5.76 -7.95
N ALA A 87 -17.05 -5.78 -8.99
CA ALA A 87 -18.25 -6.62 -9.06
C ALA A 87 -17.92 -8.11 -8.89
N ARG A 88 -16.92 -8.62 -9.63
CA ARG A 88 -16.45 -10.01 -9.50
C ARG A 88 -15.96 -10.32 -8.08
N GLN A 89 -15.26 -9.39 -7.46
CA GLN A 89 -14.76 -9.56 -6.09
C GLN A 89 -15.89 -9.62 -5.07
N LEU A 90 -16.91 -8.78 -5.22
CA LEU A 90 -18.10 -8.79 -4.36
C LEU A 90 -18.93 -10.05 -4.54
N ALA A 91 -19.11 -10.51 -5.79
CA ALA A 91 -19.86 -11.73 -6.09
C ALA A 91 -19.21 -12.98 -5.49
N GLY A 92 -17.87 -13.02 -5.42
CA GLY A 92 -17.11 -14.11 -4.81
C GLY A 92 -16.84 -13.95 -3.32
N PHE A 93 -17.36 -12.90 -2.67
CA PHE A 93 -17.01 -12.60 -1.29
C PHE A 93 -17.69 -13.55 -0.30
N LEU A 94 -16.88 -14.28 0.45
CA LEU A 94 -17.29 -15.08 1.59
C LEU A 94 -16.61 -14.54 2.85
N PRO A 95 -17.38 -14.09 3.87
CA PRO A 95 -16.81 -13.67 5.14
C PRO A 95 -15.92 -14.76 5.74
N ASN A 96 -14.71 -14.39 6.12
CA ASN A 96 -13.71 -15.30 6.67
C ASN A 96 -12.95 -14.55 7.78
N PRO A 97 -12.66 -15.17 8.95
CA PRO A 97 -11.82 -14.56 9.99
C PRO A 97 -10.43 -14.11 9.52
N ARG A 98 -9.96 -14.60 8.37
CA ARG A 98 -8.70 -14.18 7.73
C ARG A 98 -8.85 -12.97 6.79
N SER A 99 -10.07 -12.66 6.37
CA SER A 99 -10.38 -11.56 5.46
C SER A 99 -10.31 -10.23 6.21
N ASN A 100 -9.73 -9.22 5.57
CA ASN A 100 -9.71 -7.86 6.10
C ASN A 100 -11.10 -7.21 6.00
N ALA A 101 -11.90 -7.59 5.00
CA ALA A 101 -13.31 -7.23 4.94
C ALA A 101 -14.17 -8.21 5.73
N ALA A 102 -14.96 -7.70 6.68
CA ALA A 102 -15.95 -8.48 7.43
C ALA A 102 -17.31 -8.56 6.73
N THR A 103 -17.62 -7.60 5.86
CA THR A 103 -18.90 -7.49 5.15
C THR A 103 -18.66 -7.14 3.67
N PRO A 104 -19.62 -7.40 2.77
CA PRO A 104 -19.54 -6.94 1.38
C PRO A 104 -19.40 -5.43 1.28
N ALA A 105 -20.03 -4.67 2.19
CA ALA A 105 -19.93 -3.21 2.20
C ALA A 105 -18.52 -2.74 2.59
N THR A 106 -17.87 -3.40 3.55
CA THR A 106 -16.45 -3.17 3.86
C THR A 106 -15.56 -3.53 2.67
N LEU A 107 -15.83 -4.65 1.98
CA LEU A 107 -15.09 -5.03 0.77
C LEU A 107 -15.27 -3.99 -0.35
N LEU A 108 -16.48 -3.50 -0.58
CA LEU A 108 -16.73 -2.45 -1.58
C LEU A 108 -15.97 -1.17 -1.23
N ARG A 109 -16.00 -0.75 0.05
CA ARG A 109 -15.25 0.42 0.52
C ARG A 109 -13.76 0.28 0.23
N ILE A 110 -13.17 -0.85 0.62
CA ILE A 110 -11.75 -1.15 0.37
C ILE A 110 -11.47 -1.15 -1.14
N GLY A 111 -12.29 -1.86 -1.92
CA GLY A 111 -12.14 -1.99 -3.37
C GLY A 111 -12.18 -0.66 -4.11
N LEU A 112 -13.11 0.23 -3.75
CA LEU A 112 -13.19 1.58 -4.30
C LEU A 112 -11.99 2.43 -3.84
N LEU A 113 -11.72 2.52 -2.54
CA LEU A 113 -10.61 3.35 -2.04
C LEU A 113 -9.24 2.92 -2.59
N GLN A 114 -9.04 1.62 -2.84
CA GLN A 114 -7.82 1.09 -3.47
C GLN A 114 -7.64 1.58 -4.91
N GLN A 115 -8.69 2.05 -5.60
CA GLN A 115 -8.54 2.59 -6.95
C GLN A 115 -7.71 3.88 -6.97
N ILE A 116 -7.60 4.60 -5.84
CA ILE A 116 -6.63 5.70 -5.69
C ILE A 116 -5.20 5.16 -5.87
N ASP A 117 -4.87 4.04 -5.20
CA ASP A 117 -3.54 3.43 -5.30
C ASP A 117 -3.25 2.96 -6.72
N VAL A 118 -4.26 2.39 -7.39
CA VAL A 118 -4.11 1.91 -8.78
C VAL A 118 -3.99 3.10 -9.74
N ALA A 119 -4.72 4.19 -9.54
CA ALA A 119 -4.54 5.41 -10.33
C ALA A 119 -3.15 6.03 -10.12
N TRP A 120 -2.58 5.90 -8.92
CA TRP A 120 -1.24 6.42 -8.60
C TRP A 120 -0.10 5.55 -9.12
N TRP A 121 -0.20 4.23 -9.00
CA TRP A 121 0.93 3.31 -9.22
C TRP A 121 0.63 2.19 -10.23
N GLY A 122 -0.54 2.18 -10.86
CA GLY A 122 -0.95 1.12 -11.79
C GLY A 122 -0.12 1.05 -13.08
N SER A 123 0.60 2.11 -13.42
CA SER A 123 1.57 2.12 -14.53
C SER A 123 2.95 1.58 -14.16
N VAL A 124 3.25 1.43 -12.86
CA VAL A 124 4.52 0.88 -12.39
C VAL A 124 4.48 -0.64 -12.44
N THR A 125 5.48 -1.24 -13.08
CA THR A 125 5.59 -2.71 -13.16
C THR A 125 5.66 -3.33 -11.75
N PRO A 126 4.74 -4.23 -11.40
CA PRO A 126 4.78 -4.92 -10.11
C PRO A 126 5.92 -5.96 -10.07
N PHE A 127 6.41 -6.28 -8.88
CA PHE A 127 7.30 -7.41 -8.66
C PHE A 127 6.52 -8.71 -8.90
N ALA A 128 6.84 -9.43 -9.98
CA ALA A 128 6.11 -10.64 -10.36
C ALA A 128 6.18 -11.72 -9.27
N ASP A 129 7.38 -11.96 -8.73
CA ASP A 129 7.68 -13.03 -7.80
C ASP A 129 8.62 -12.61 -6.66
N ASP A 130 8.91 -13.56 -5.78
CA ASP A 130 9.78 -13.41 -4.60
C ASP A 130 11.21 -12.99 -4.97
N ASP A 131 11.72 -13.48 -6.10
CA ASP A 131 13.06 -13.21 -6.57
C ASP A 131 13.18 -11.78 -7.09
N ALA A 132 12.16 -11.29 -7.80
CA ALA A 132 12.05 -9.91 -8.23
C ALA A 132 12.06 -8.95 -7.03
N VAL A 133 11.40 -9.32 -5.92
CA VAL A 133 11.46 -8.53 -4.67
C VAL A 133 12.86 -8.60 -4.06
N ARG A 134 13.44 -9.79 -3.87
CA ARG A 134 14.72 -9.96 -3.15
C ARG A 134 15.91 -9.34 -3.88
N ARG A 135 15.91 -9.36 -5.22
CA ARG A 135 17.01 -8.86 -6.06
C ARG A 135 16.80 -7.41 -6.52
N SER A 136 15.69 -6.78 -6.16
CA SER A 136 15.40 -5.41 -6.61
C SER A 136 16.39 -4.40 -6.03
N PRO A 137 17.13 -3.65 -6.86
CA PRO A 137 17.99 -2.58 -6.39
C PRO A 137 17.19 -1.37 -5.86
N GLN A 138 15.88 -1.34 -6.13
CA GLN A 138 14.99 -0.26 -5.69
C GLN A 138 14.51 -0.43 -4.24
N LEU A 139 14.84 -1.56 -3.59
CA LEU A 139 14.43 -1.89 -2.24
C LEU A 139 15.64 -1.91 -1.30
N THR A 140 15.45 -1.39 -0.09
CA THR A 140 16.43 -1.36 0.99
C THR A 140 16.08 -2.40 2.05
N ALA A 141 17.10 -3.13 2.51
CA ALA A 141 16.96 -4.05 3.62
C ALA A 141 16.71 -3.30 4.94
N LEU A 142 15.64 -3.71 5.65
CA LEU A 142 15.28 -3.12 6.94
C LEU A 142 16.17 -3.61 8.09
N ALA A 143 16.73 -4.82 7.98
CA ALA A 143 17.51 -5.42 9.05
C ALA A 143 18.78 -4.61 9.42
N PRO A 144 19.61 -4.12 8.46
CA PRO A 144 20.70 -3.19 8.77
C PRO A 144 20.23 -1.89 9.44
N LEU A 145 19.17 -1.26 8.92
CA LEU A 145 18.62 -0.02 9.50
C LEU A 145 18.13 -0.24 10.94
N ARG A 146 17.48 -1.38 11.21
CA ARG A 146 17.06 -1.77 12.55
C ARG A 146 18.23 -1.93 13.51
N ARG A 147 19.31 -2.61 13.09
CA ARG A 147 20.53 -2.77 13.90
C ARG A 147 21.18 -1.43 14.25
N GLN A 148 21.13 -0.49 13.33
CA GLN A 148 21.64 0.88 13.50
C GLN A 148 20.66 1.81 14.25
N ARG A 149 19.50 1.31 14.71
CA ARG A 149 18.44 2.11 15.36
C ARG A 149 17.92 3.27 14.48
N ARG A 150 17.91 3.07 13.16
CA ARG A 150 17.44 4.04 12.16
C ARG A 150 15.99 3.79 11.72
N LEU A 151 15.29 2.88 12.40
CA LEU A 151 13.87 2.65 12.21
C LEU A 151 13.13 3.14 13.47
N ALA A 152 12.17 4.03 13.29
CA ALA A 152 11.30 4.52 14.36
C ALA A 152 10.09 3.61 14.58
N PHE A 153 9.74 2.76 13.61
CA PHE A 153 8.69 1.75 13.71
C PHE A 153 9.24 0.35 14.01
N ARG A 154 8.36 -0.54 14.47
CA ARG A 154 8.66 -1.96 14.68
C ARG A 154 8.01 -2.84 13.61
N TYR A 155 8.60 -3.99 13.39
CA TYR A 155 8.06 -5.04 12.55
C TYR A 155 8.53 -6.40 13.04
N ARG A 156 7.78 -7.45 12.69
CA ARG A 156 8.24 -8.84 12.79
C ARG A 156 8.48 -9.39 11.38
N ILE A 157 9.31 -10.41 11.28
CA ILE A 157 9.46 -11.18 10.04
C ILE A 157 8.47 -12.36 10.10
N GLY A 158 7.66 -12.51 9.07
CA GLY A 158 6.82 -13.68 8.89
C GLY A 158 7.68 -14.93 8.74
N THR A 159 7.41 -15.96 9.54
CA THR A 159 8.23 -17.18 9.57
C THR A 159 7.36 -18.40 9.34
N THR A 160 7.74 -19.19 8.33
CA THR A 160 7.20 -20.53 8.07
C THR A 160 8.08 -21.62 8.71
N ALA A 161 9.15 -21.24 9.42
CA ALA A 161 10.05 -22.18 10.08
C ALA A 161 9.52 -22.57 11.47
N LEU A 162 9.72 -23.83 11.86
CA LEU A 162 9.29 -24.38 13.16
C LEU A 162 9.79 -23.55 14.36
N PRO A 163 11.07 -23.15 14.46
CA PRO A 163 11.56 -22.37 15.60
C PRO A 163 10.88 -21.00 15.70
N GLY A 164 10.64 -20.36 14.55
CA GLY A 164 9.94 -19.09 14.48
C GLY A 164 8.47 -19.20 14.91
N ARG A 165 7.79 -20.30 14.53
CA ARG A 165 6.44 -20.61 15.01
C ARG A 165 6.40 -20.85 16.52
N ALA A 166 7.36 -21.60 17.06
CA ALA A 166 7.45 -21.86 18.50
C ALA A 166 7.65 -20.57 19.31
N ARG A 167 8.57 -19.68 18.87
CA ARG A 167 8.72 -18.34 19.46
C ARG A 167 7.41 -17.57 19.42
N ASN A 168 6.77 -17.49 18.25
CA ASN A 168 5.53 -16.73 18.08
C ASN A 168 4.41 -17.28 18.96
N TYR A 169 4.32 -18.60 19.11
CA TYR A 169 3.39 -19.24 20.04
C TYR A 169 3.70 -18.85 21.49
N ALA A 170 4.97 -18.95 21.92
CA ALA A 170 5.38 -18.58 23.26
C ALA A 170 5.08 -17.10 23.59
N VAL A 171 5.46 -16.16 22.72
CA VAL A 171 5.14 -14.73 22.88
C VAL A 171 3.64 -14.52 22.98
N ARG A 172 2.83 -15.15 22.12
CA ARG A 172 1.36 -15.03 22.16
C ARG A 172 0.74 -15.58 23.43
N ARG A 173 1.33 -16.62 24.02
CA ARG A 173 0.78 -17.32 25.20
C ARG A 173 1.20 -16.68 26.52
N TRP A 174 2.40 -16.10 26.58
CA TRP A 174 3.02 -15.62 27.82
C TRP A 174 3.18 -14.10 27.87
N ALA A 175 3.14 -13.41 26.73
CA ALA A 175 3.25 -11.95 26.64
C ALA A 175 2.35 -11.40 25.50
N PRO A 176 1.02 -11.63 25.55
CA PRO A 176 0.09 -11.30 24.47
C PRO A 176 0.04 -9.81 24.09
N ASP A 177 0.48 -8.94 25.00
CA ASP A 177 0.49 -7.49 24.81
C ASP A 177 1.84 -6.96 24.32
N HIS A 178 2.90 -7.76 24.33
CA HIS A 178 4.23 -7.32 23.92
C HIS A 178 4.36 -7.11 22.41
N GLU A 179 3.67 -7.93 21.62
CA GLU A 179 3.68 -7.89 20.15
C GLU A 179 2.26 -8.15 19.62
N PRO A 180 1.81 -7.51 18.53
CA PRO A 180 0.55 -7.84 17.88
C PRO A 180 0.50 -9.29 17.41
N ARG A 181 -0.65 -9.74 16.90
CA ARG A 181 -0.84 -11.13 16.43
C ARG A 181 -0.72 -11.33 14.92
N SER A 182 -0.58 -10.27 14.12
CA SER A 182 -0.37 -10.34 12.67
C SER A 182 0.73 -11.31 12.20
N SER A 183 0.77 -11.64 10.91
CA SER A 183 1.76 -12.57 10.37
C SER A 183 3.16 -11.96 10.25
N GLY A 184 3.26 -10.64 10.11
CA GLY A 184 4.51 -9.91 9.89
C GLY A 184 4.95 -9.80 8.43
N LEU A 185 6.08 -9.13 8.22
CA LEU A 185 6.65 -8.88 6.89
C LEU A 185 7.13 -10.18 6.26
N SER A 186 6.60 -10.51 5.07
CA SER A 186 7.16 -11.58 4.21
C SER A 186 8.58 -11.24 3.76
N TYR A 187 8.82 -9.96 3.43
CA TYR A 187 10.14 -9.45 3.08
C TYR A 187 10.47 -8.26 3.98
N PRO A 188 11.57 -8.28 4.75
CA PRO A 188 12.05 -7.12 5.49
C PRO A 188 12.76 -6.15 4.53
N LEU A 189 12.08 -5.77 3.46
CA LEU A 189 12.51 -4.91 2.36
C LEU A 189 11.47 -3.82 2.16
N ALA A 190 11.91 -2.62 1.82
CA ALA A 190 11.02 -1.49 1.54
C ALA A 190 11.69 -0.52 0.57
N ARG A 191 10.90 0.23 -0.19
CA ARG A 191 11.43 1.38 -0.93
C ARG A 191 11.99 2.42 0.05
N PRO A 192 13.09 3.12 -0.27
CA PRO A 192 13.64 4.18 0.58
C PRO A 192 12.58 5.21 1.01
N ALA A 193 11.72 5.64 0.09
CA ALA A 193 10.63 6.58 0.38
C ALA A 193 9.66 6.05 1.46
N MET A 194 9.28 4.77 1.39
CA MET A 194 8.42 4.16 2.40
C MET A 194 9.11 4.08 3.77
N VAL A 195 10.43 3.84 3.82
CA VAL A 195 11.17 3.84 5.10
C VAL A 195 11.11 5.21 5.77
N SER A 196 11.39 6.29 5.02
CA SER A 196 11.34 7.66 5.54
C SER A 196 9.94 8.05 6.01
N LEU A 197 8.94 7.77 5.19
CA LEU A 197 7.54 8.03 5.51
C LEU A 197 7.14 7.31 6.80
N LEU A 198 7.38 6.00 6.89
CA LEU A 198 7.00 5.20 8.06
C LEU A 198 7.76 5.64 9.32
N ASN A 199 9.01 6.12 9.16
CA ASN A 199 9.76 6.71 10.26
C ASN A 199 9.13 8.03 10.74
N GLU A 200 8.74 8.91 9.81
CA GLU A 200 8.10 10.19 10.13
C GLU A 200 6.73 9.97 10.80
N VAL A 201 5.90 9.08 10.24
CA VAL A 201 4.60 8.69 10.83
C VAL A 201 4.80 8.13 12.23
N ALA A 202 5.75 7.21 12.44
CA ALA A 202 6.03 6.66 13.76
C ALA A 202 6.49 7.72 14.77
N GLY A 203 7.29 8.70 14.32
CA GLY A 203 7.73 9.82 15.15
C GLY A 203 6.56 10.72 15.58
N ARG A 204 5.69 11.11 14.64
CA ARG A 204 4.49 11.90 14.93
C ARG A 204 3.54 11.15 15.86
N PHE A 205 3.33 9.85 15.62
CA PHE A 205 2.51 9.00 16.48
C PHE A 205 3.09 8.89 17.90
N ALA A 206 4.40 8.66 18.05
CA ALA A 206 5.03 8.59 19.36
C ALA A 206 4.93 9.93 20.15
N ALA A 207 4.89 11.06 19.45
CA ALA A 207 4.63 12.35 20.07
C ALA A 207 3.16 12.50 20.52
N ALA A 208 2.20 12.10 19.66
CA ALA A 208 0.77 12.20 19.92
C ALA A 208 0.26 11.21 20.99
N ALA A 209 0.86 10.02 21.08
CA ALA A 209 0.44 8.96 21.99
C ALA A 209 1.03 9.04 23.41
N ARG A 210 1.72 10.14 23.77
CA ARG A 210 2.32 10.27 25.12
C ARG A 210 1.22 10.15 26.20
N PRO A 211 1.49 9.44 27.32
CA PRO A 211 2.80 8.92 27.78
C PRO A 211 3.16 7.50 27.32
N TRP A 212 2.47 6.92 26.32
CA TRP A 212 2.76 5.56 25.86
C TRP A 212 4.19 5.40 25.33
N ARG A 213 4.87 4.33 25.75
CA ARG A 213 6.28 4.05 25.44
C ARG A 213 6.49 3.09 24.26
N GLY A 214 5.41 2.63 23.64
CA GLY A 214 5.46 1.79 22.46
C GLY A 214 5.77 2.59 21.19
N THR A 215 5.68 1.92 20.04
CA THR A 215 5.77 2.58 18.73
C THR A 215 4.85 1.90 17.71
N MET A 216 4.67 2.54 16.56
CA MET A 216 3.94 2.01 15.41
C MET A 216 4.48 0.64 14.99
N TRP A 217 3.57 -0.28 14.66
CA TRP A 217 3.89 -1.60 14.13
C TRP A 217 3.47 -1.73 12.68
N VAL A 218 4.39 -2.18 11.83
CA VAL A 218 4.15 -2.42 10.41
C VAL A 218 4.06 -3.91 10.15
N ASN A 219 2.95 -4.31 9.52
CA ASN A 219 2.56 -5.69 9.25
C ASN A 219 3.00 -6.17 7.87
N CYS A 220 2.97 -5.27 6.88
CA CYS A 220 3.30 -5.54 5.48
C CYS A 220 3.86 -4.27 4.84
N ILE A 221 4.76 -4.41 3.87
CA ILE A 221 5.24 -3.28 3.05
C ILE A 221 5.27 -3.72 1.58
N VAL A 222 6.26 -4.53 1.20
CA VAL A 222 6.36 -5.07 -0.16
C VAL A 222 5.82 -6.50 -0.23
N ARG A 223 5.12 -6.81 -1.32
CA ARG A 223 4.70 -8.16 -1.72
C ARG A 223 5.07 -8.39 -3.18
N SER A 224 5.14 -9.65 -3.60
CA SER A 224 5.11 -9.99 -5.03
C SER A 224 3.67 -10.23 -5.48
N THR A 225 3.42 -10.15 -6.78
CA THR A 225 2.12 -10.53 -7.37
C THR A 225 1.80 -11.99 -7.07
N ALA A 226 2.79 -12.90 -7.13
CA ALA A 226 2.62 -14.30 -6.75
C ALA A 226 2.15 -14.48 -5.30
N VAL A 227 2.74 -13.73 -4.35
CA VAL A 227 2.28 -13.73 -2.94
C VAL A 227 0.87 -13.17 -2.81
N GLN A 228 0.55 -12.10 -3.53
CA GLN A 228 -0.77 -11.49 -3.52
C GLN A 228 -1.85 -12.48 -4.02
N GLN A 229 -1.60 -13.16 -5.13
CA GLN A 229 -2.49 -14.20 -5.68
C GLN A 229 -2.64 -15.38 -4.71
N ARG A 230 -1.56 -15.82 -4.07
CA ARG A 230 -1.63 -16.87 -3.06
C ARG A 230 -2.49 -16.45 -1.86
N LEU A 231 -2.39 -15.20 -1.42
CA LEU A 231 -3.25 -14.68 -0.35
C LEU A 231 -4.72 -14.66 -0.78
N GLN A 232 -5.04 -14.27 -2.02
CA GLN A 232 -6.40 -14.37 -2.55
C GLN A 232 -6.93 -15.81 -2.52
N GLN A 233 -6.12 -16.78 -2.96
CA GLN A 233 -6.47 -18.22 -2.92
C GLN A 233 -6.69 -18.75 -1.50
N LEU A 234 -6.02 -18.17 -0.50
CA LEU A 234 -6.21 -18.48 0.92
C LEU A 234 -7.40 -17.76 1.56
N GLY A 235 -8.15 -16.97 0.78
CA GLY A 235 -9.35 -16.26 1.22
C GLY A 235 -9.09 -14.92 1.92
N TYR A 236 -7.91 -14.31 1.72
CA TYR A 236 -7.65 -12.92 2.13
C TYR A 236 -8.18 -11.95 1.07
N SER A 237 -8.62 -10.75 1.49
CA SER A 237 -8.98 -9.63 0.60
C SER A 237 -7.74 -8.98 -0.05
N ALA A 238 -6.87 -9.78 -0.66
CA ALA A 238 -5.62 -9.34 -1.25
C ALA A 238 -5.83 -8.84 -2.69
N LEU A 239 -6.55 -7.73 -2.89
CA LEU A 239 -6.99 -7.29 -4.23
C LEU A 239 -5.80 -6.99 -5.16
N LEU A 240 -6.01 -7.18 -6.47
CA LEU A 240 -5.06 -6.84 -7.54
C LEU A 240 -5.71 -5.87 -8.53
N PRO A 241 -4.95 -4.93 -9.12
CA PRO A 241 -3.56 -4.56 -8.83
C PRO A 241 -3.36 -4.01 -7.41
N SER A 242 -2.14 -4.07 -6.86
CA SER A 242 -1.84 -3.62 -5.49
C SER A 242 -0.55 -2.81 -5.40
N ALA A 243 -0.58 -1.69 -4.67
CA ALA A 243 0.61 -0.88 -4.41
C ALA A 243 1.65 -1.56 -3.51
N HIS A 244 1.29 -2.65 -2.80
CA HIS A 244 2.30 -3.50 -2.17
C HIS A 244 3.18 -4.22 -3.20
N CYS A 245 2.60 -4.57 -4.36
CA CYS A 245 3.32 -5.24 -5.44
C CYS A 245 4.28 -4.31 -6.16
N THR A 246 4.12 -3.00 -6.01
CA THR A 246 5.06 -1.99 -6.50
C THR A 246 5.92 -1.41 -5.37
N GLY A 247 5.69 -1.77 -4.11
CA GLY A 247 6.47 -1.32 -2.94
C GLY A 247 6.15 0.08 -2.43
N HIS A 248 4.99 0.65 -2.80
CA HIS A 248 4.54 1.99 -2.43
C HIS A 248 3.44 2.01 -1.36
N ALA A 249 3.18 0.87 -0.72
CA ALA A 249 2.20 0.75 0.34
C ALA A 249 2.73 0.02 1.56
N ALA A 250 2.02 0.16 2.68
CA ALA A 250 2.27 -0.57 3.92
C ALA A 250 0.96 -0.81 4.67
N ASP A 251 0.91 -1.89 5.44
CA ASP A 251 -0.20 -2.17 6.36
C ASP A 251 0.29 -1.93 7.78
N VAL A 252 -0.42 -1.10 8.53
CA VAL A 252 -0.07 -0.69 9.89
C VAL A 252 -1.03 -1.34 10.88
N GLU A 253 -0.51 -1.92 11.95
CA GLU A 253 -1.32 -2.64 12.94
C GLU A 253 -2.17 -1.68 13.77
N MET A 254 -3.50 -1.83 13.72
CA MET A 254 -4.44 -0.99 14.48
C MET A 254 -5.13 -1.75 15.62
N ALA A 255 -5.45 -3.03 15.42
CA ALA A 255 -6.15 -3.82 16.45
C ALA A 255 -5.37 -3.92 17.77
N TRP A 256 -4.05 -4.09 17.71
CA TRP A 256 -3.21 -4.08 18.90
C TRP A 256 -3.09 -2.69 19.55
N LEU A 257 -3.00 -1.63 18.75
CA LEU A 257 -2.98 -0.25 19.28
C LEU A 257 -4.31 0.13 19.94
N ARG A 258 -5.44 -0.34 19.40
CA ARG A 258 -6.78 -0.16 20.02
C ARG A 258 -6.87 -0.84 21.38
N ARG A 259 -6.32 -2.06 21.53
CA ARG A 259 -6.26 -2.73 22.84
C ARG A 259 -5.42 -1.97 23.87
N HIS A 260 -4.47 -1.16 23.42
CA HIS A 260 -3.65 -0.31 24.28
C HIS A 260 -4.23 1.10 24.47
N GLY A 261 -5.39 1.41 23.88
CA GLY A 261 -6.03 2.72 23.99
C GLY A 261 -5.31 3.86 23.24
N VAL A 262 -4.35 3.54 22.35
CA VAL A 262 -3.51 4.54 21.67
C VAL A 262 -3.78 4.66 20.18
N ALA A 263 -4.67 3.83 19.62
CA ALA A 263 -5.02 3.90 18.21
C ALA A 263 -5.49 5.28 17.74
N PRO A 264 -6.35 6.03 18.47
CA PRO A 264 -6.83 7.33 18.00
C PRO A 264 -5.69 8.29 17.63
N ALA A 265 -4.59 8.31 18.39
CA ALA A 265 -3.43 9.13 18.09
C ALA A 265 -2.76 8.78 16.75
N LEU A 266 -2.77 7.51 16.34
CA LEU A 266 -2.28 7.11 15.01
C LEU A 266 -3.33 7.39 13.92
N GLU A 267 -4.60 7.20 14.23
CA GLU A 267 -5.72 7.51 13.31
C GLU A 267 -5.71 8.99 12.92
N ASP A 268 -5.50 9.89 13.88
CA ASP A 268 -5.36 11.34 13.65
C ASP A 268 -4.16 11.67 12.76
N VAL A 269 -2.99 11.07 13.05
CA VAL A 269 -1.77 11.27 12.25
C VAL A 269 -1.98 10.81 10.80
N LEU A 270 -2.53 9.61 10.60
CA LEU A 270 -2.77 9.07 9.26
C LEU A 270 -3.86 9.85 8.51
N THR A 271 -4.88 10.31 9.22
CA THR A 271 -5.93 11.16 8.66
C THR A 271 -5.39 12.51 8.20
N ALA A 272 -4.50 13.14 8.97
CA ALA A 272 -3.84 14.38 8.55
C ALA A 272 -3.05 14.19 7.24
N TYR A 273 -2.26 13.12 7.12
CA TYR A 273 -1.57 12.80 5.87
C TYR A 273 -2.52 12.51 4.70
N ARG A 274 -3.67 11.90 4.97
CA ARG A 274 -4.71 11.63 3.97
C ARG A 274 -5.33 12.91 3.44
N ASP A 275 -5.62 13.84 4.33
CA ASP A 275 -6.28 15.11 4.03
C ASP A 275 -5.29 16.08 3.34
N GLU A 276 -4.01 16.00 3.66
CA GLU A 276 -2.91 16.66 2.94
C GLU A 276 -2.62 16.03 1.56
N GLY A 277 -3.25 14.89 1.21
CA GLY A 277 -3.03 14.19 -0.05
C GLY A 277 -1.71 13.42 -0.16
N VAL A 278 -0.96 13.30 0.95
CA VAL A 278 0.31 12.57 1.02
C VAL A 278 0.08 11.06 1.00
N LEU A 279 -0.96 10.61 1.70
CA LEU A 279 -1.32 9.19 1.78
C LEU A 279 -2.73 8.93 1.25
N ASN A 280 -2.91 7.77 0.63
CA ASN A 280 -4.19 7.11 0.67
C ASN A 280 -4.22 6.24 1.93
N VAL A 281 -5.31 6.30 2.70
CA VAL A 281 -5.46 5.57 3.95
C VAL A 281 -6.79 4.83 3.90
N ILE A 282 -6.74 3.51 4.08
CA ILE A 282 -7.91 2.63 4.03
C ILE A 282 -7.98 1.87 5.34
N ASP A 283 -9.12 2.01 6.03
CA ASP A 283 -9.42 1.19 7.20
C ASP A 283 -9.80 -0.23 6.77
N GLU A 284 -8.90 -1.18 7.00
CA GLU A 284 -9.08 -2.60 6.73
C GLU A 284 -9.41 -3.39 8.02
N GLY A 285 -9.92 -2.71 9.04
CA GLY A 285 -10.22 -3.29 10.33
C GLY A 285 -8.95 -3.53 11.13
N GLN A 286 -8.38 -4.74 11.09
CA GLN A 286 -7.24 -5.11 11.95
C GLN A 286 -6.01 -4.23 11.71
N ALA A 287 -5.78 -3.90 10.44
CA ALA A 287 -4.71 -3.02 10.00
C ALA A 287 -5.31 -1.86 9.21
N TRP A 288 -4.58 -0.76 9.13
CA TRP A 288 -4.86 0.30 8.16
C TRP A 288 -3.84 0.21 7.04
N HIS A 289 -4.35 0.19 5.82
CA HIS A 289 -3.53 0.28 4.62
C HIS A 289 -3.14 1.73 4.38
N VAL A 290 -1.87 1.97 4.08
CA VAL A 290 -1.36 3.28 3.69
C VAL A 290 -0.60 3.18 2.37
N CYS A 291 -0.91 4.05 1.41
CA CYS A 291 -0.19 4.14 0.14
C CYS A 291 0.36 5.56 -0.05
N LEU A 292 1.63 5.68 -0.41
CA LEU A 292 2.30 6.96 -0.65
C LEU A 292 1.91 7.54 -2.00
N ALA A 293 1.47 8.80 -2.04
CA ALA A 293 1.19 9.51 -3.27
C ALA A 293 2.47 9.76 -4.10
N PRO A 294 2.43 9.62 -5.45
CA PRO A 294 3.59 9.84 -6.31
C PRO A 294 4.23 11.22 -6.16
N ALA A 295 3.41 12.26 -5.98
CA ALA A 295 3.87 13.65 -5.81
C ALA A 295 4.83 13.85 -4.61
N HIS A 296 4.75 12.98 -3.60
CA HIS A 296 5.58 13.06 -2.40
C HIS A 296 6.71 12.01 -2.37
N ALA A 297 6.74 11.06 -3.31
CA ALA A 297 7.69 9.97 -3.30
C ALA A 297 9.15 10.45 -3.39
N GLY A 298 9.43 11.48 -4.20
CA GLY A 298 10.78 12.06 -4.33
C GLY A 298 11.30 12.70 -3.04
N ARG A 299 10.44 13.45 -2.32
CA ARG A 299 10.77 14.06 -1.02
C ARG A 299 11.18 12.97 -0.02
N TYR A 300 10.36 11.94 0.12
CA TYR A 300 10.63 10.87 1.07
C TYR A 300 11.82 10.00 0.65
N ALA A 301 12.04 9.77 -0.65
CA ALA A 301 13.23 9.07 -1.12
C ALA A 301 14.51 9.81 -0.76
N SER A 302 14.51 11.14 -0.88
CA SER A 302 15.68 11.99 -0.57
C SER A 302 15.98 12.05 0.93
N ALA A 303 14.95 11.96 1.78
CA ALA A 303 15.09 11.92 3.24
C ALA A 303 15.43 10.51 3.78
N ALA A 304 15.59 9.51 2.90
CA ALA A 304 15.77 8.14 3.34
C ALA A 304 17.08 7.91 4.05
N PRO A 305 17.08 7.09 5.12
CA PRO A 305 18.31 6.68 5.74
C PRO A 305 19.14 5.91 4.71
N ALA A 306 20.29 6.48 4.30
CA ALA A 306 21.22 5.84 3.38
C ALA A 306 21.45 4.37 3.75
N ALA A 307 21.31 3.46 2.79
CA ALA A 307 21.72 2.09 2.98
C ALA A 307 23.22 2.09 3.32
N PRO A 308 23.68 1.29 4.30
CA PRO A 308 25.11 1.18 4.54
C PRO A 308 25.79 0.75 3.24
N GLY A 309 26.85 1.48 2.86
CA GLY A 309 27.68 1.09 1.74
C GLY A 309 28.16 -0.35 1.95
N THR A 310 28.06 -1.16 0.90
CA THR A 310 28.87 -2.38 0.80
C THR A 310 30.32 -1.92 0.73
N ALA A 311 30.96 -1.86 1.91
CA ALA A 311 32.41 -1.91 1.99
C ALA A 311 32.87 -3.32 1.60
#